data_AF-A0A453SBM5-F1
#
_entry.id   AF-A0A453SBM5-F1
#
_cell.length_a   1.000
_cell.length_b   1.000
_cell.length_c   1.000
_cell.angle_alpha   90.00
_cell.angle_beta   90.00
_cell.angle_gamma   90.00
#
_symmetry.space_group_name_H-M   'P 1'
#
loop_
_entity.id
_entity.type
_entity.pdbx_description
1 polymer ?
#
loop_
_entity_poly.entity_id
_entity_poly.type
_entity_poly.pdbx_seq_one_letter_code
_entity_poly.pdbx_strand_id
1 'polypeptide(L)'
;RVYEDEEQWFREIFSGSRKEDAIQNQYEFLVQRMGGPPLFSQRRGHPALIGRHRPFPVTHQAAERWLHHMQQALETTESINPD
;
A
#
# COMPACT_ATOMS: atom_id res chain seq x y z
N ARG A 1 0.49 7.38 -9.04
CA ARG A 1 -0.82 6.73 -8.77
C ARG A 1 -1.44 7.25 -7.48
N VAL A 2 -1.33 6.60 -6.32
CA VAL A 2 -2.02 7.03 -5.07
C VAL A 2 -1.78 8.51 -4.68
N TYR A 3 -0.53 8.98 -4.66
CA TYR A 3 -0.21 10.37 -4.30
C TYR A 3 -0.54 11.41 -5.39
N GLU A 4 -0.85 10.94 -6.60
CA GLU A 4 -1.24 11.77 -7.76
C GLU A 4 -2.72 11.56 -8.11
N ASP A 5 -3.47 10.81 -7.30
CA ASP A 5 -4.86 10.44 -7.58
C ASP A 5 -5.73 11.69 -7.71
N GLU A 6 -6.49 11.86 -8.80
CA GLU A 6 -7.33 13.05 -9.01
C GLU A 6 -8.38 13.26 -7.89
N GLU A 7 -8.81 12.18 -7.24
CA GLU A 7 -9.78 12.17 -6.16
C GLU A 7 -9.17 12.70 -4.85
N GLN A 8 -9.47 13.96 -4.51
CA GLN A 8 -8.94 14.61 -3.31
C GLN A 8 -9.22 13.83 -2.03
N TRP A 9 -10.45 13.32 -1.84
CA TRP A 9 -10.84 12.57 -0.65
C TRP A 9 -9.96 11.34 -0.41
N PHE A 10 -9.48 10.70 -1.47
CA PHE A 10 -8.61 9.53 -1.37
C PHE A 10 -7.16 9.93 -1.11
N ARG A 11 -6.65 10.97 -1.80
CA ARG A 11 -5.30 11.51 -1.53
C ARG A 11 -5.14 11.94 -0.09
N GLU A 12 -6.16 12.58 0.48
CA GLU A 12 -6.13 13.11 1.85
C GLU A 12 -5.91 12.03 2.91
N ILE A 13 -6.33 10.78 2.66
CA ILE A 13 -6.05 9.63 3.54
C ILE A 13 -4.55 9.47 3.77
N PHE A 14 -3.72 9.80 2.76
CA PHE A 14 -2.27 9.65 2.79
C PHE A 14 -1.53 10.95 3.12
N SER A 15 -2.22 12.08 3.33
CA SER A 15 -1.61 13.41 3.52
C SER A 15 -0.64 13.49 4.70
N GLY A 16 -0.89 12.72 5.77
CA GLY A 16 0.00 12.62 6.93
C GLY A 16 1.18 11.66 6.77
N SER A 17 1.36 11.06 5.59
CA SER A 17 2.41 10.08 5.29
C SER A 17 3.33 10.58 4.18
N ARG A 18 4.64 10.37 4.34
CA ARG A 18 5.60 10.59 3.25
C ARG A 18 5.51 9.45 2.24
N LYS A 19 5.56 9.78 0.94
CA LYS A 19 5.45 8.81 -0.15
C LYS A 19 6.50 7.72 -0.06
N GLU A 20 7.73 8.09 0.22
CA GLU A 20 8.88 7.20 0.30
C GLU A 20 8.74 6.20 1.46
N ASP A 21 8.29 6.69 2.63
CA ASP A 21 8.04 5.82 3.80
C ASP A 21 6.89 4.86 3.53
N ALA A 22 5.81 5.31 2.90
CA ALA A 22 4.67 4.48 2.55
C ALA A 22 5.06 3.37 1.56
N ILE A 23 5.86 3.69 0.54
CA ILE A 23 6.44 2.74 -0.40
C ILE A 23 7.28 1.71 0.36
N GLN A 24 8.19 2.16 1.24
CA GLN A 24 9.02 1.28 2.05
C GLN A 24 8.21 0.32 2.90
N ASN A 25 7.20 0.83 3.60
CA ASN A 25 6.32 0.02 4.43
C ASN A 25 5.59 -1.06 3.61
N GLN A 26 5.10 -0.70 2.42
CA GLN A 26 4.35 -1.61 1.56
C GLN A 26 5.25 -2.73 1.04
N TYR A 27 6.37 -2.41 0.38
CA TYR A 27 7.18 -3.47 -0.23
C TYR A 27 7.82 -4.38 0.82
N GLU A 28 8.29 -3.85 1.97
CA GLU A 28 8.88 -4.70 3.01
C GLU A 28 7.85 -5.69 3.57
N PHE A 29 6.60 -5.25 3.72
CA PHE A 29 5.51 -6.12 4.15
C PHE A 29 5.21 -7.20 3.10
N LEU A 30 5.11 -6.82 1.82
CA LEU A 30 4.84 -7.75 0.73
C LEU A 30 5.97 -8.78 0.58
N VAL A 31 7.24 -8.33 0.56
CA VAL A 31 8.43 -9.19 0.53
C VAL A 31 8.38 -10.22 1.65
N GLN A 32 8.20 -9.77 2.89
CA GLN A 32 8.12 -10.68 4.04
C GLN A 32 6.93 -11.65 3.90
N ARG A 33 5.76 -11.17 3.48
CA ARG A 33 4.53 -11.97 3.45
C ARG A 33 4.49 -12.98 2.31
N MET A 34 5.23 -12.72 1.22
CA MET A 34 5.30 -13.54 0.01
C MET A 34 6.53 -14.46 -0.03
N GLY A 35 7.15 -14.74 1.14
CA GLY A 35 8.22 -15.74 1.27
C GLY A 35 9.65 -15.19 1.22
N GLY A 36 9.82 -13.87 1.14
CA GLY A 36 11.11 -13.20 1.24
C GLY A 36 11.58 -12.99 2.70
N PRO A 37 12.70 -12.27 2.89
CA PRO A 37 13.24 -11.96 4.22
C PRO A 37 12.27 -11.09 5.05
N PRO A 38 12.31 -11.16 6.40
CA PRO A 38 11.36 -10.49 7.28
C PRO A 38 11.70 -8.99 7.50
N LEU A 39 11.88 -8.24 6.41
CA LEU A 39 12.32 -6.83 6.42
C LEU A 39 11.39 -5.94 7.25
N PHE A 40 10.07 -6.10 7.08
CA PHE A 40 9.11 -5.29 7.80
C PHE A 40 9.19 -5.52 9.31
N SER A 41 9.25 -6.79 9.73
CA SER A 41 9.26 -7.13 11.16
C SER A 41 10.56 -6.73 11.84
N GLN A 42 11.70 -6.79 11.14
CA GLN A 42 12.97 -6.31 11.65
C GLN A 42 12.95 -4.81 11.95
N ARG A 43 12.31 -4.00 11.08
CA ARG A 43 12.27 -2.53 11.24
C ARG A 43 11.11 -2.03 12.08
N ARG A 44 9.92 -2.63 11.95
CA ARG A 44 8.66 -2.10 12.52
C ARG A 44 7.97 -3.04 13.50
N GLY A 45 8.49 -4.24 13.72
CA GLY A 45 7.84 -5.27 14.52
C GLY A 45 6.58 -5.82 13.85
N HIS A 46 5.61 -6.24 14.66
CA HIS A 46 4.43 -6.96 14.16
C HIS A 46 3.65 -6.16 13.08
N PRO A 47 3.22 -6.78 11.96
CA PRO A 47 2.45 -6.11 10.90
C PRO A 47 1.19 -5.42 11.41
N ALA A 48 0.37 -6.12 12.21
CA ALA A 48 -0.79 -5.56 12.92
C ALA A 48 -1.69 -4.66 12.03
N LEU A 49 -2.08 -5.17 10.85
CA LEU A 49 -2.72 -4.38 9.80
C LEU A 49 -3.95 -3.60 10.30
N ILE A 50 -4.88 -4.25 11.01
CA ILE A 50 -6.06 -3.57 11.58
C ILE A 50 -5.65 -2.41 12.50
N GLY A 51 -4.70 -2.66 13.42
CA GLY A 51 -4.24 -1.65 14.38
C GLY A 51 -3.56 -0.46 13.70
N ARG A 52 -2.73 -0.71 12.68
CA ARG A 52 -2.01 0.34 11.95
C ARG A 52 -2.89 1.11 10.96
N HIS A 53 -4.00 0.54 10.51
CA HIS A 53 -4.96 1.23 9.64
C HIS A 53 -6.08 1.95 10.39
N ARG A 54 -6.20 1.76 11.72
CA ARG A 54 -7.19 2.45 12.57
C ARG A 54 -7.26 3.98 12.39
N PRO A 55 -6.15 4.73 12.19
CA PRO A 55 -6.22 6.18 11.99
C PRO A 55 -6.86 6.63 10.68
N PHE A 56 -7.05 5.71 9.72
CA PHE A 56 -7.50 6.04 8.38
C PHE A 56 -8.95 5.61 8.15
N PRO A 57 -9.75 6.37 7.38
CA PRO A 57 -11.11 5.99 7.02
C PRO A 57 -11.10 4.91 5.93
N VAL A 58 -10.89 3.64 6.31
CA VAL A 58 -10.91 2.49 5.39
C VAL A 58 -12.37 2.09 5.11
N THR A 59 -13.06 2.91 4.32
CA THR A 59 -14.42 2.64 3.82
C THR A 59 -14.39 1.63 2.67
N HIS A 60 -15.58 1.12 2.29
CA HIS A 60 -15.70 0.27 1.11
C HIS A 60 -15.19 0.98 -0.17
N GLN A 61 -15.59 2.24 -0.36
CA GLN A 61 -15.12 3.08 -1.47
C GLN A 61 -13.59 3.27 -1.45
N ALA A 62 -12.99 3.48 -0.28
CA ALA A 62 -11.54 3.60 -0.15
C ALA A 62 -10.83 2.29 -0.53
N ALA A 63 -11.39 1.14 -0.18
CA ALA A 63 -10.85 -0.16 -0.54
C ALA A 63 -10.89 -0.38 -2.06
N GLU A 64 -12.00 -0.06 -2.73
CA GLU A 64 -12.12 -0.15 -4.20
C GLU A 64 -11.11 0.77 -4.90
N ARG A 65 -10.96 2.01 -4.43
CA ARG A 65 -9.98 2.95 -5.01
C ARG A 65 -8.54 2.49 -4.81
N TRP A 66 -8.22 1.90 -3.65
CA TRP A 66 -6.91 1.29 -3.41
C TRP A 66 -6.64 0.12 -4.36
N LEU A 67 -7.63 -0.77 -4.53
CA LEU A 67 -7.53 -1.93 -5.44
C LEU A 67 -7.37 -1.49 -6.89
N HIS A 68 -8.05 -0.43 -7.33
CA HIS A 68 -7.89 0.13 -8.66
C HIS A 68 -6.43 0.52 -8.96
N HIS A 69 -5.77 1.23 -8.02
CA HIS A 69 -4.36 1.60 -8.19
C HIS A 69 -3.43 0.38 -8.17
N MET A 70 -3.72 -0.62 -7.35
CA MET A 70 -2.93 -1.84 -7.27
C MET A 70 -3.05 -2.67 -8.55
N GLN A 71 -4.26 -2.80 -9.10
CA GLN A 71 -4.51 -3.48 -10.38
C GLN A 71 -3.68 -2.85 -11.50
N GLN A 72 -3.75 -1.52 -11.66
CA GLN A 72 -2.93 -0.80 -12.64
C GLN A 72 -1.42 -0.97 -12.40
N ALA A 73 -0.99 -1.03 -11.13
CA ALA A 73 0.42 -1.27 -10.82
C ALA A 73 0.88 -2.65 -11.28
N LEU A 74 0.06 -3.69 -11.08
CA LEU A 74 0.34 -5.05 -11.55
C LEU A 74 0.35 -5.13 -13.07
N GLU A 75 -0.65 -4.53 -13.73
CA GLU A 75 -0.77 -4.53 -15.20
C GLU A 75 0.43 -3.86 -15.89
N THR A 76 0.98 -2.80 -15.29
CA THR A 76 2.13 -2.07 -15.82
C THR A 76 3.48 -2.64 -15.39
N THR A 77 3.49 -3.75 -14.64
CA THR A 77 4.71 -4.44 -14.25
C THR A 77 4.95 -5.64 -15.16
N GLU A 78 5.83 -5.46 -16.15
CA GLU A 78 6.11 -6.44 -17.22
C GLU A 78 6.45 -7.85 -16.69
N SER A 79 7.15 -7.96 -15.57
CA SER A 79 7.55 -9.25 -15.00
C SER A 79 6.44 -9.99 -14.25
N ILE A 80 5.32 -9.33 -13.98
CA ILE A 80 4.17 -9.90 -13.25
C ILE A 80 3.04 -10.23 -14.24
N ASN A 81 2.89 -9.44 -15.29
CA ASN A 81 1.85 -9.65 -16.29
C ASN A 81 2.33 -10.73 -17.29
N PRO A 82 1.65 -11.89 -17.37
CA PRO A 82 2.07 -13.01 -18.21
C PRO A 82 1.69 -12.86 -19.69
N ASP A 83 1.06 -11.74 -20.08
CA ASP A 83 0.71 -11.40 -21.46
C ASP A 83 1.88 -10.74 -22.21
#